data_AF-A0A385SLF8-F1
#
_entry.id   AF-A0A385SLF8-F1
#
_cell.length_a   1.000
_cell.length_b   1.000
_cell.length_c   1.000
_cell.angle_alpha   90.00
_cell.angle_beta   90.00
_cell.angle_gamma   90.00
#
_symmetry.space_group_name_H-M   'P 1'
#
loop_
_entity.id
_entity.type
_entity.pdbx_description
1 polymer ?
#
loop_
_entity_poly.entity_id
_entity_poly.type
_entity_poly.pdbx_seq_one_letter_code
_entity_poly.pdbx_strand_id
1 'polypeptide(L)'
;MIAMIKSIRLSHEKNLCLKITYALVFCALTANAQTYKNLIFEGAGVRGIAFAGAVRELENRQLLSPVERVGGTSAGAIAALTVALGYNSAEIESIIYDTKVQHFKDGNFSVIGGAKRMKENFGWYRHQDFLQWLDNIIRAKTGNGNITFRELHAQKFRDLYITGTSLNHQKLVIFSHETYPDMKVKDAVCISMSIPLYFVSVCINEKGEIINRKKATGYYDIMADGGFIGNFPIALFDSTVTTTAETVRIFNPHTLGFRIDSPEQIDYDKAHRGLAPIDILRLKDYLGAFYTFTIENLNRSSLTTADWERTVSISCGTIGPKIRKLSAEEKNMLIANGQHAVEAFLQ
;
A
#
# COMPACT_ATOMS: atom_id res chain seq x y z
N MET A 1 67.36 28.66 -0.95
CA MET A 1 66.82 27.32 -1.28
C MET A 1 65.84 26.79 -0.23
N ILE A 2 66.20 26.75 1.06
CA ILE A 2 65.34 26.21 2.15
C ILE A 2 64.02 26.97 2.34
N ALA A 3 64.02 28.30 2.24
CA ALA A 3 62.81 29.13 2.39
C ALA A 3 61.77 28.89 1.26
N MET A 4 62.25 28.63 0.04
CA MET A 4 61.39 28.38 -1.13
C MET A 4 60.71 27.01 -1.03
N ILE A 5 61.42 25.99 -0.53
CA ILE A 5 60.85 24.64 -0.30
C ILE A 5 59.78 24.68 0.79
N LYS A 6 59.97 25.46 1.87
CA LYS A 6 58.94 25.66 2.90
C LYS A 6 57.69 26.34 2.34
N SER A 7 57.85 27.37 1.51
CA SER A 7 56.73 28.09 0.88
C SER A 7 55.89 27.18 -0.04
N ILE A 8 56.54 26.35 -0.86
CA ILE A 8 55.86 25.39 -1.75
C ILE A 8 55.11 24.33 -0.94
N ARG A 9 55.70 23.82 0.15
CA ARG A 9 55.06 22.83 1.02
C ARG A 9 53.82 23.40 1.73
N LEU A 10 53.90 24.62 2.25
CA LEU A 10 52.77 25.36 2.84
C LEU A 10 51.66 25.65 1.83
N SER A 11 51.99 25.99 0.59
CA SER A 11 51.01 26.17 -0.50
C SER A 11 50.29 24.86 -0.84
N HIS A 12 51.02 23.75 -0.90
CA HIS A 12 50.46 22.45 -1.21
C HIS A 12 49.57 21.92 -0.08
N GLU A 13 49.98 22.09 1.18
CA GLU A 13 49.18 21.73 2.37
C GLU A 13 47.90 22.57 2.48
N LYS A 14 47.94 23.87 2.17
CA LYS A 14 46.73 24.71 2.14
C LYS A 14 45.76 24.29 1.04
N ASN A 15 46.26 23.95 -0.15
CA ASN A 15 45.42 23.45 -1.25
C ASN A 15 44.84 22.07 -0.97
N LEU A 16 45.58 21.19 -0.28
CA LEU A 16 45.10 19.88 0.15
C LEU A 16 44.05 20.01 1.25
N CYS A 17 44.29 20.86 2.24
CA CYS A 17 43.34 21.17 3.30
C CYS A 17 42.04 21.75 2.72
N LEU A 18 42.12 22.72 1.81
CA LEU A 18 40.97 23.29 1.12
C LEU A 18 40.17 22.24 0.33
N LYS A 19 40.85 21.34 -0.39
CA LYS A 19 40.19 20.22 -1.11
C LYS A 19 39.52 19.22 -0.15
N ILE A 20 40.15 18.91 0.97
CA ILE A 20 39.57 18.05 2.02
C ILE A 20 38.38 18.74 2.67
N THR A 21 38.45 20.04 2.94
CA THR A 21 37.32 20.82 3.46
C THR A 21 36.17 20.86 2.45
N TYR A 22 36.42 21.08 1.16
CA TYR A 22 35.38 20.98 0.14
C TYR A 22 34.79 19.57 0.01
N ALA A 23 35.63 18.53 0.06
CA ALA A 23 35.15 17.14 0.03
C ALA A 23 34.33 16.77 1.28
N LEU A 24 34.71 17.27 2.45
CA LEU A 24 33.98 17.07 3.71
C LEU A 24 32.69 17.88 3.76
N VAL A 25 32.68 19.13 3.25
CA VAL A 25 31.47 19.95 3.13
C VAL A 25 30.55 19.36 2.07
N PHE A 26 31.07 18.83 0.96
CA PHE A 26 30.29 18.12 -0.05
C PHE A 26 29.73 16.79 0.49
N CYS A 27 30.53 16.01 1.23
CA CYS A 27 30.08 14.81 1.94
C CYS A 27 29.03 15.12 3.02
N ALA A 28 29.18 16.24 3.73
CA ALA A 28 28.23 16.71 4.74
C ALA A 28 26.95 17.29 4.13
N LEU A 29 27.03 17.88 2.92
CA LEU A 29 25.85 18.26 2.13
C LEU A 29 25.14 17.05 1.52
N THR A 30 25.83 15.94 1.33
CA THR A 30 25.24 14.63 0.98
C THR A 30 24.88 13.78 2.21
N ALA A 31 25.15 14.27 3.42
CA ALA A 31 24.74 13.57 4.63
C ALA A 31 23.23 13.73 4.80
N ASN A 32 22.54 12.58 4.72
CA ASN A 32 21.16 12.33 5.16
C ASN A 32 20.00 12.63 4.18
N ALA A 33 20.14 12.30 2.89
CA ALA A 33 18.94 12.01 2.11
C ALA A 33 18.34 10.68 2.59
N GLN A 34 17.27 10.75 3.39
CA GLN A 34 16.53 9.57 3.85
C GLN A 34 16.19 8.69 2.65
N THR A 35 16.76 7.48 2.60
CA THR A 35 16.53 6.55 1.50
C THR A 35 15.41 5.60 1.86
N TYR A 36 14.34 5.59 1.08
CA TYR A 36 13.23 4.66 1.27
C TYR A 36 13.43 3.42 0.41
N LYS A 37 13.53 2.26 1.06
CA LYS A 37 13.65 0.94 0.41
C LYS A 37 12.31 0.21 0.33
N ASN A 38 11.36 0.60 1.17
CA ASN A 38 10.06 -0.05 1.24
C ASN A 38 8.93 0.97 1.17
N LEU A 39 7.89 0.68 0.38
CA LEU A 39 6.67 1.48 0.35
C LEU A 39 5.48 0.66 0.85
N ILE A 40 4.58 1.27 1.62
CA ILE A 40 3.35 0.65 2.13
C ILE A 40 2.14 1.51 1.77
N PHE A 41 1.14 0.91 1.13
CA PHE A 41 -0.11 1.60 0.76
C PHE A 41 -1.31 1.02 1.50
N GLU A 42 -2.07 1.87 2.19
CA GLU A 42 -3.26 1.41 2.91
C GLU A 42 -4.43 1.02 1.97
N GLY A 43 -5.41 0.33 2.55
CA GLY A 43 -6.72 0.17 1.92
C GLY A 43 -7.54 1.46 2.01
N ALA A 44 -7.81 2.07 0.85
CA ALA A 44 -8.50 3.36 0.78
C ALA A 44 -9.77 3.36 -0.08
N GLY A 45 -10.15 2.21 -0.67
CA GLY A 45 -11.26 2.11 -1.63
C GLY A 45 -11.03 3.04 -2.84
N VAL A 46 -12.07 3.76 -3.27
CA VAL A 46 -11.96 4.70 -4.41
C VAL A 46 -11.00 5.86 -4.17
N ARG A 47 -10.65 6.13 -2.91
CA ARG A 47 -9.73 7.21 -2.56
C ARG A 47 -8.29 6.87 -2.92
N GLY A 48 -7.97 5.60 -3.17
CA GLY A 48 -6.64 5.12 -3.61
C GLY A 48 -6.13 5.76 -4.91
N ILE A 49 -6.99 6.50 -5.63
CA ILE A 49 -6.57 7.39 -6.73
C ILE A 49 -5.49 8.38 -6.30
N ALA A 50 -5.49 8.81 -5.04
CA ALA A 50 -4.49 9.73 -4.52
C ALA A 50 -3.06 9.13 -4.53
N PHE A 51 -2.92 7.80 -4.48
CA PHE A 51 -1.61 7.15 -4.55
C PHE A 51 -0.87 7.44 -5.87
N ALA A 52 -1.59 7.69 -6.97
CA ALA A 52 -0.96 8.07 -8.24
C ALA A 52 -0.16 9.37 -8.10
N GLY A 53 -0.73 10.39 -7.44
CA GLY A 53 -0.04 11.65 -7.18
C GLY A 53 1.14 11.50 -6.20
N ALA A 54 0.98 10.66 -5.18
CA ALA A 54 2.07 10.37 -4.24
C ALA A 54 3.26 9.69 -4.94
N VAL A 55 2.98 8.68 -5.77
CA VAL A 55 4.01 7.98 -6.55
C VAL A 55 4.65 8.91 -7.57
N ARG A 56 3.88 9.81 -8.21
CA ARG A 56 4.41 10.85 -9.10
C ARG A 56 5.41 11.75 -8.41
N GLU A 57 5.13 12.19 -7.20
CA GLU A 57 6.07 13.03 -6.45
C GLU A 57 7.33 12.29 -6.03
N LEU A 58 7.21 11.01 -5.62
CA LEU A 58 8.38 10.17 -5.37
C LEU A 58 9.23 9.97 -6.65
N GLU A 59 8.60 9.81 -7.81
CA GLU A 59 9.29 9.68 -9.09
C GLU A 59 10.05 10.96 -9.46
N ASN A 60 9.39 12.12 -9.34
CA ASN A 60 9.99 13.44 -9.59
C ASN A 60 11.25 13.69 -8.76
N ARG A 61 11.25 13.18 -7.51
CA ARG A 61 12.39 13.29 -6.58
C ARG A 61 13.38 12.14 -6.68
N GLN A 62 13.21 11.21 -7.63
CA GLN A 62 14.07 10.04 -7.82
C GLN A 62 14.11 9.09 -6.61
N LEU A 63 13.06 9.12 -5.78
CA LEU A 63 12.94 8.30 -4.56
C LEU A 63 12.35 6.91 -4.82
N LEU A 64 11.89 6.60 -6.05
CA LEU A 64 11.41 5.26 -6.43
C LEU A 64 12.54 4.30 -6.81
N SER A 65 13.70 4.81 -7.24
CA SER A 65 14.81 3.95 -7.70
C SER A 65 15.36 3.05 -6.59
N PRO A 66 15.51 3.50 -5.32
CA PRO A 66 16.02 2.66 -4.24
C PRO A 66 14.99 1.68 -3.66
N VAL A 67 13.72 1.74 -4.10
CA VAL A 67 12.65 0.91 -3.56
C VAL A 67 12.83 -0.53 -4.03
N GLU A 68 13.00 -1.43 -3.06
CA GLU A 68 13.21 -2.87 -3.24
C GLU A 68 11.91 -3.66 -2.97
N ARG A 69 11.06 -3.17 -2.05
CA ARG A 69 9.88 -3.90 -1.58
C ARG A 69 8.66 -2.99 -1.50
N VAL A 70 7.50 -3.54 -1.81
CA VAL A 70 6.24 -2.79 -1.82
C VAL A 70 5.12 -3.63 -1.23
N GLY A 71 4.39 -3.06 -0.28
CA GLY A 71 3.27 -3.72 0.37
C GLY A 71 1.97 -2.93 0.22
N GLY A 72 0.84 -3.63 0.20
CA GLY A 72 -0.45 -2.94 0.20
C GLY A 72 -1.66 -3.79 0.55
N THR A 73 -2.72 -3.08 0.92
CA THR A 73 -4.04 -3.65 1.27
C THR A 73 -5.11 -3.06 0.36
N SER A 74 -6.03 -3.88 -0.17
CA SER A 74 -7.16 -3.41 -0.97
C SER A 74 -6.72 -2.47 -2.11
N ALA A 75 -7.23 -1.24 -2.20
CA ALA A 75 -6.79 -0.27 -3.22
C ALA A 75 -5.26 -0.01 -3.18
N GLY A 76 -4.63 -0.10 -2.01
CA GLY A 76 -3.19 -0.05 -1.85
C GLY A 76 -2.47 -1.27 -2.43
N ALA A 77 -3.10 -2.46 -2.49
CA ALA A 77 -2.55 -3.63 -3.18
C ALA A 77 -2.41 -3.40 -4.69
N ILE A 78 -3.33 -2.64 -5.29
CA ILE A 78 -3.25 -2.24 -6.71
C ILE A 78 -2.07 -1.27 -6.91
N ALA A 79 -1.95 -0.25 -6.07
CA ALA A 79 -0.81 0.68 -6.14
C ALA A 79 0.53 -0.05 -5.91
N ALA A 80 0.56 -0.97 -4.95
CA ALA A 80 1.74 -1.79 -4.67
C ALA A 80 2.14 -2.65 -5.88
N LEU A 81 1.15 -3.29 -6.52
CA LEU A 81 1.37 -4.09 -7.72
C LEU A 81 1.98 -3.26 -8.86
N THR A 82 1.44 -2.08 -9.14
CA THR A 82 1.93 -1.27 -10.28
C THR A 82 3.35 -0.75 -10.03
N VAL A 83 3.66 -0.32 -8.81
CA VAL A 83 5.03 0.07 -8.42
C VAL A 83 5.97 -1.13 -8.49
N ALA A 84 5.53 -2.32 -8.04
CA ALA A 84 6.35 -3.52 -8.06
C ALA A 84 6.72 -3.97 -9.49
N LEU A 85 5.77 -3.84 -10.41
CA LEU A 85 5.94 -4.12 -11.84
C LEU A 85 6.76 -3.06 -12.60
N GLY A 86 7.18 -1.98 -11.94
CA GLY A 86 8.00 -0.93 -12.57
C GLY A 86 7.22 -0.07 -13.56
N TYR A 87 5.91 0.12 -13.34
CA TYR A 87 5.19 1.19 -14.03
C TYR A 87 5.71 2.56 -13.58
N ASN A 88 5.84 3.48 -14.53
CA ASN A 88 6.14 4.88 -14.21
C ASN A 88 4.88 5.61 -13.71
N SER A 89 5.06 6.81 -13.14
CA SER A 89 3.94 7.54 -12.53
C SER A 89 2.81 7.86 -13.49
N ALA A 90 3.11 8.19 -14.75
CA ALA A 90 2.10 8.49 -15.77
C ALA A 90 1.29 7.25 -16.17
N GLU A 91 1.93 6.09 -16.28
CA GLU A 91 1.24 4.81 -16.50
C GLU A 91 0.37 4.44 -15.30
N ILE A 92 0.87 4.61 -14.08
CA ILE A 92 0.13 4.37 -12.84
C ILE A 92 -1.10 5.29 -12.77
N GLU A 93 -0.93 6.57 -13.08
CA GLU A 93 -2.01 7.55 -13.13
C GLU A 93 -3.06 7.13 -14.14
N SER A 94 -2.70 6.76 -15.38
CA SER A 94 -3.67 6.28 -16.37
C SER A 94 -4.40 5.01 -15.91
N ILE A 95 -3.67 4.00 -15.40
CA ILE A 95 -4.27 2.77 -14.88
C ILE A 95 -5.30 3.09 -13.80
N ILE A 96 -4.93 3.90 -12.80
CA ILE A 96 -5.77 4.19 -11.65
C ILE A 96 -6.92 5.16 -12.01
N TYR A 97 -6.65 6.17 -12.84
CA TYR A 97 -7.63 7.16 -13.29
C TYR A 97 -8.69 6.53 -14.19
N ASP A 98 -8.30 5.71 -15.16
CA ASP A 98 -9.23 5.13 -16.14
C ASP A 98 -9.98 3.91 -15.60
N THR A 99 -9.53 3.36 -14.46
CA THR A 99 -10.20 2.24 -13.82
C THR A 99 -11.60 2.63 -13.36
N LYS A 100 -12.58 2.11 -14.06
CA LYS A 100 -13.99 2.25 -13.71
C LYS A 100 -14.36 1.16 -12.70
N VAL A 101 -13.93 1.33 -11.45
CA VAL A 101 -14.13 0.35 -10.36
C VAL A 101 -15.59 -0.14 -10.22
N GLN A 102 -16.57 0.67 -10.64
CA GLN A 102 -17.99 0.30 -10.63
C GLN A 102 -18.37 -0.77 -11.65
N HIS A 103 -17.54 -1.01 -12.67
CA HIS A 103 -17.75 -2.03 -13.70
C HIS A 103 -17.31 -3.41 -13.25
N PHE A 104 -16.48 -3.53 -12.20
CA PHE A 104 -16.15 -4.82 -11.60
C PHE A 104 -17.33 -5.46 -10.84
N LYS A 105 -18.52 -4.88 -10.94
CA LYS A 105 -19.79 -5.44 -10.46
C LYS A 105 -20.30 -6.50 -11.42
N ASP A 106 -19.59 -7.61 -11.47
CA ASP A 106 -19.86 -8.66 -12.42
C ASP A 106 -21.02 -9.53 -11.92
N GLY A 107 -22.23 -9.19 -12.37
CA GLY A 107 -23.48 -9.84 -11.98
C GLY A 107 -24.64 -9.30 -12.79
N ASN A 108 -25.13 -10.07 -13.76
CA ASN A 108 -26.41 -9.81 -14.43
C ASN A 108 -27.44 -9.36 -13.38
N PHE A 109 -28.17 -8.28 -13.67
CA PHE A 109 -29.20 -7.59 -12.86
C PHE A 109 -30.34 -8.49 -12.32
N SER A 110 -30.24 -9.82 -12.39
CA SER A 110 -31.17 -10.75 -11.77
C SER A 110 -30.91 -10.84 -10.26
N VAL A 111 -31.77 -10.19 -9.48
CA VAL A 111 -31.85 -10.24 -8.00
C VAL A 111 -31.78 -11.68 -7.48
N ILE A 112 -32.37 -12.64 -8.20
CA ILE A 112 -32.37 -14.07 -7.87
C ILE A 112 -30.96 -14.67 -7.91
N GLY A 113 -30.18 -14.32 -8.94
CA GLY A 113 -28.79 -14.78 -9.06
C GLY A 113 -27.88 -14.20 -7.98
N GLY A 114 -28.09 -12.93 -7.61
CA GLY A 114 -27.40 -12.27 -6.49
C GLY A 114 -27.71 -12.93 -5.15
N ALA A 115 -28.99 -13.14 -4.83
CA ALA A 115 -29.42 -13.77 -3.58
C ALA A 115 -28.91 -15.22 -3.43
N LYS A 116 -28.91 -16.01 -4.52
CA LYS A 116 -28.31 -17.35 -4.51
C LYS A 116 -26.81 -17.32 -4.22
N ARG A 117 -26.06 -16.39 -4.85
CA ARG A 117 -24.62 -16.22 -4.61
C ARG A 117 -24.33 -15.73 -3.20
N MET A 118 -25.15 -14.85 -2.65
CA MET A 118 -25.05 -14.46 -1.24
C MET A 118 -25.20 -15.65 -0.31
N LYS A 119 -26.21 -16.51 -0.55
CA LYS A 119 -26.46 -17.69 0.29
C LYS A 119 -25.36 -18.75 0.16
N GLU A 120 -24.81 -18.96 -1.04
CA GLU A 120 -23.89 -20.06 -1.31
C GLU A 120 -22.40 -19.68 -1.24
N ASN A 121 -22.06 -18.46 -1.64
CA ASN A 121 -20.69 -17.96 -1.85
C ASN A 121 -20.41 -16.67 -1.06
N PHE A 122 -21.32 -16.28 -0.16
CA PHE A 122 -21.18 -15.13 0.75
C PHE A 122 -20.84 -13.79 0.08
N GLY A 123 -21.29 -13.59 -1.16
CA GLY A 123 -21.07 -12.33 -1.86
C GLY A 123 -21.93 -12.14 -3.11
N TRP A 124 -22.09 -10.88 -3.51
CA TRP A 124 -23.05 -10.46 -4.53
C TRP A 124 -22.45 -10.48 -5.95
N TYR A 125 -21.23 -9.96 -6.10
CA TYR A 125 -20.52 -9.77 -7.37
C TYR A 125 -19.37 -10.76 -7.56
N ARG A 126 -19.10 -11.13 -8.82
CA ARG A 126 -17.97 -11.99 -9.22
C ARG A 126 -16.72 -11.18 -9.53
N HIS A 127 -15.60 -11.89 -9.65
CA HIS A 127 -14.26 -11.33 -9.83
C HIS A 127 -13.71 -11.39 -11.26
N GLN A 128 -14.46 -11.92 -12.25
CA GLN A 128 -13.88 -12.30 -13.54
C GLN A 128 -13.35 -11.09 -14.32
N ASP A 129 -14.14 -10.03 -14.46
CA ASP A 129 -13.72 -8.78 -15.11
C ASP A 129 -12.50 -8.15 -14.40
N PHE A 130 -12.49 -8.20 -13.06
CA PHE A 130 -11.38 -7.68 -12.26
C PHE A 130 -10.10 -8.49 -12.46
N LEU A 131 -10.19 -9.82 -12.46
CA LEU A 131 -9.06 -10.71 -12.71
C LEU A 131 -8.51 -10.56 -14.13
N GLN A 132 -9.37 -10.35 -15.13
CA GLN A 132 -8.94 -10.10 -16.51
C GLN A 132 -8.24 -8.75 -16.63
N TRP A 133 -8.74 -7.72 -15.94
CA TRP A 133 -8.08 -6.42 -15.86
C TRP A 133 -6.69 -6.52 -15.21
N LEU A 134 -6.56 -7.25 -14.09
CA LEU A 134 -5.27 -7.54 -13.46
C LEU A 134 -4.34 -8.34 -14.38
N ASP A 135 -4.86 -9.33 -15.11
CA ASP A 135 -4.07 -10.12 -16.07
C ASP A 135 -3.42 -9.21 -17.11
N ASN A 136 -4.16 -8.25 -17.66
CA ASN A 136 -3.66 -7.31 -18.66
C ASN A 136 -2.54 -6.41 -18.12
N ILE A 137 -2.71 -5.88 -16.90
CA ILE A 137 -1.68 -5.06 -16.24
C ILE A 137 -0.41 -5.87 -16.02
N ILE A 138 -0.54 -7.05 -15.42
CA ILE A 138 0.62 -7.90 -15.11
C ILE A 138 1.33 -8.30 -16.41
N ARG A 139 0.57 -8.80 -17.39
CA ARG A 139 1.11 -9.27 -18.67
C ARG A 139 1.85 -8.17 -19.43
N ALA A 140 1.41 -6.91 -19.34
CA ALA A 140 2.06 -5.81 -20.04
C ALA A 140 3.51 -5.56 -19.57
N LYS A 141 3.86 -5.92 -18.33
CA LYS A 141 5.24 -5.80 -17.80
C LYS A 141 5.98 -7.13 -17.74
N THR A 142 5.30 -8.25 -17.55
CA THR A 142 5.95 -9.57 -17.34
C THR A 142 5.83 -10.54 -18.51
N GLY A 143 4.94 -10.28 -19.47
CA GLY A 143 4.53 -11.24 -20.50
C GLY A 143 3.61 -12.37 -20.01
N ASN A 144 3.42 -12.51 -18.69
CA ASN A 144 2.62 -13.58 -18.08
C ASN A 144 1.63 -13.03 -17.03
N GLY A 145 0.36 -12.90 -17.41
CA GLY A 145 -0.70 -12.46 -16.49
C GLY A 145 -1.03 -13.44 -15.35
N ASN A 146 -0.47 -14.66 -15.37
CA ASN A 146 -0.56 -15.65 -14.29
C ASN A 146 0.74 -15.74 -13.48
N ILE A 147 1.65 -14.77 -13.58
CA ILE A 147 2.92 -14.81 -12.85
C ILE A 147 2.71 -15.06 -11.35
N THR A 148 3.56 -15.91 -10.77
CA THR A 148 3.56 -16.18 -9.33
C THR A 148 4.47 -15.20 -8.58
N PHE A 149 4.34 -15.11 -7.26
CA PHE A 149 5.26 -14.30 -6.45
C PHE A 149 6.72 -14.75 -6.59
N ARG A 150 6.95 -16.07 -6.66
CA ARG A 150 8.27 -16.67 -6.90
C ARG A 150 8.88 -16.20 -8.22
N GLU A 151 8.09 -16.24 -9.29
CA GLU A 151 8.52 -15.82 -10.62
C GLU A 151 8.77 -14.31 -10.68
N LEU A 152 7.92 -13.50 -10.05
CA LEU A 152 8.08 -12.05 -9.95
C LEU A 152 9.42 -11.69 -9.29
N HIS A 153 9.73 -12.31 -8.15
CA HIS A 153 11.01 -12.16 -7.44
C HIS A 153 12.20 -12.63 -8.30
N ALA A 154 12.08 -13.79 -8.96
CA ALA A 154 13.14 -14.33 -9.81
C ALA A 154 13.47 -13.41 -11.00
N GLN A 155 12.47 -12.70 -11.55
CA GLN A 155 12.62 -11.73 -12.62
C GLN A 155 13.14 -10.36 -12.15
N LYS A 156 13.49 -10.20 -10.87
CA LYS A 156 14.07 -8.96 -10.29
C LYS A 156 13.14 -7.75 -10.36
N PHE A 157 11.83 -7.97 -10.43
CA PHE A 157 10.87 -6.94 -10.03
C PHE A 157 10.99 -6.68 -8.52
N ARG A 158 10.41 -5.56 -8.06
CA ARG A 158 10.39 -5.28 -6.61
C ARG A 158 9.52 -6.31 -5.92
N ASP A 159 9.90 -6.71 -4.71
CA ASP A 159 9.15 -7.73 -3.98
C ASP A 159 7.80 -7.18 -3.55
N LEU A 160 6.75 -7.91 -3.91
CA LEU A 160 5.37 -7.52 -3.65
C LEU A 160 4.80 -8.30 -2.47
N TYR A 161 4.15 -7.57 -1.56
CA TYR A 161 3.49 -8.13 -0.39
C TYR A 161 2.04 -7.64 -0.33
N ILE A 162 1.09 -8.58 -0.37
CA ILE A 162 -0.34 -8.25 -0.37
C ILE A 162 -0.99 -8.82 0.87
N THR A 163 -1.84 -8.04 1.54
CA THR A 163 -2.57 -8.51 2.72
C THR A 163 -3.94 -9.07 2.37
N GLY A 164 -4.39 -10.06 3.13
CA GLY A 164 -5.77 -10.55 3.16
C GLY A 164 -6.16 -10.97 4.57
N THR A 165 -7.45 -11.13 4.81
CA THR A 165 -7.97 -11.59 6.12
C THR A 165 -8.52 -13.00 5.99
N SER A 166 -8.02 -13.94 6.79
CA SER A 166 -8.66 -15.24 6.96
C SER A 166 -9.79 -15.11 7.98
N LEU A 167 -11.04 -15.31 7.53
CA LEU A 167 -12.22 -15.17 8.36
C LEU A 167 -12.41 -16.37 9.31
N ASN A 168 -12.13 -17.58 8.86
CA ASN A 168 -12.31 -18.79 9.67
C ASN A 168 -11.16 -19.02 10.66
N HIS A 169 -9.97 -18.47 10.42
CA HIS A 169 -8.85 -18.51 11.38
C HIS A 169 -8.58 -17.16 12.06
N GLN A 170 -9.40 -16.13 11.78
CA GLN A 170 -9.34 -14.81 12.40
C GLN A 170 -7.93 -14.18 12.43
N LYS A 171 -7.21 -14.27 11.32
CA LYS A 171 -5.82 -13.81 11.21
C LYS A 171 -5.57 -13.01 9.94
N LEU A 172 -4.61 -12.09 10.02
CA LEU A 172 -4.01 -11.47 8.84
C LEU A 172 -3.19 -12.52 8.10
N VAL A 173 -3.28 -12.52 6.78
CA VAL A 173 -2.49 -13.35 5.87
C VAL A 173 -1.70 -12.41 4.97
N ILE A 174 -0.39 -12.64 4.87
CA ILE A 174 0.49 -11.89 3.97
C ILE A 174 0.87 -12.81 2.82
N PHE A 175 0.57 -12.40 1.60
CA PHE A 175 0.93 -13.09 0.37
C PHE A 175 2.18 -12.46 -0.23
N SER A 176 3.26 -13.24 -0.34
CA SER A 176 4.53 -12.81 -0.92
C SER A 176 5.31 -14.02 -1.45
N HIS A 177 6.52 -13.78 -1.97
CA HIS A 177 7.43 -14.85 -2.38
C HIS A 177 7.95 -15.69 -1.20
N GLU A 178 7.83 -15.19 0.03
CA GLU A 178 8.30 -15.87 1.26
C GLU A 178 7.22 -16.81 1.81
N THR A 179 5.96 -16.41 1.73
CA THR A 179 4.83 -17.11 2.39
C THR A 179 3.98 -17.92 1.42
N TYR A 180 3.71 -17.40 0.22
CA TYR A 180 2.88 -18.01 -0.81
C TYR A 180 3.54 -17.93 -2.19
N PRO A 181 4.74 -18.51 -2.35
CA PRO A 181 5.55 -18.31 -3.55
C PRO A 181 4.87 -18.77 -4.85
N ASP A 182 4.07 -19.84 -4.82
CA ASP A 182 3.40 -20.39 -6.00
C ASP A 182 2.03 -19.75 -6.29
N MET A 183 1.58 -18.84 -5.43
CA MET A 183 0.34 -18.14 -5.63
C MET A 183 0.47 -17.12 -6.76
N LYS A 184 -0.53 -17.06 -7.64
CA LYS A 184 -0.59 -16.04 -8.69
C LYS A 184 -0.78 -14.68 -8.06
N VAL A 185 -0.02 -13.69 -8.52
CA VAL A 185 -0.07 -12.33 -7.98
C VAL A 185 -1.48 -11.73 -8.10
N LYS A 186 -2.16 -11.92 -9.25
CA LYS A 186 -3.53 -11.42 -9.44
C LYS A 186 -4.55 -12.03 -8.48
N ASP A 187 -4.35 -13.28 -8.05
CA ASP A 187 -5.27 -13.95 -7.12
C ASP A 187 -5.14 -13.33 -5.73
N ALA A 188 -3.91 -13.01 -5.29
CA ALA A 188 -3.68 -12.31 -4.03
C ALA A 188 -4.25 -10.88 -4.03
N VAL A 189 -4.06 -10.12 -5.11
CA VAL A 189 -4.66 -8.77 -5.24
C VAL A 189 -6.19 -8.86 -5.28
N CYS A 190 -6.76 -9.87 -5.94
CA CYS A 190 -8.19 -10.15 -5.94
C CYS A 190 -8.73 -10.46 -4.54
N ILE A 191 -8.02 -11.26 -3.74
CA ILE A 191 -8.37 -11.50 -2.34
C ILE A 191 -8.33 -10.21 -1.53
N SER A 192 -7.27 -9.42 -1.69
CA SER A 192 -7.11 -8.16 -0.97
C SER A 192 -8.20 -7.14 -1.27
N MET A 193 -8.89 -7.26 -2.42
CA MET A 193 -10.03 -6.43 -2.83
C MET A 193 -11.40 -7.08 -2.57
N SER A 194 -11.44 -8.27 -1.97
CA SER A 194 -12.67 -9.04 -1.74
C SER A 194 -13.40 -8.55 -0.49
N ILE A 195 -14.00 -7.36 -0.58
CA ILE A 195 -14.84 -6.80 0.49
C ILE A 195 -15.98 -7.79 0.82
N PRO A 196 -16.09 -8.28 2.06
CA PRO A 196 -17.13 -9.21 2.48
C PRO A 196 -18.53 -8.74 2.11
N LEU A 197 -19.38 -9.69 1.73
CA LEU A 197 -20.78 -9.47 1.31
C LEU A 197 -20.93 -8.71 -0.01
N TYR A 198 -19.93 -7.93 -0.43
CA TYR A 198 -19.91 -7.27 -1.73
C TYR A 198 -19.44 -8.23 -2.82
N PHE A 199 -18.27 -8.84 -2.62
CA PHE A 199 -17.70 -9.83 -3.52
C PHE A 199 -17.82 -11.24 -2.96
N VAL A 200 -17.90 -12.23 -3.84
CA VAL A 200 -17.88 -13.64 -3.46
C VAL A 200 -16.62 -13.98 -2.67
N SER A 201 -16.77 -14.75 -1.60
CA SER A 201 -15.64 -15.16 -0.78
C SER A 201 -14.69 -16.05 -1.57
N VAL A 202 -13.39 -15.80 -1.43
CA VAL A 202 -12.35 -16.61 -2.07
C VAL A 202 -11.91 -17.66 -1.05
N CYS A 203 -11.83 -18.91 -1.46
CA CYS A 203 -11.35 -20.00 -0.62
C CYS A 203 -10.00 -20.45 -1.15
N ILE A 204 -8.98 -20.52 -0.29
CA ILE A 204 -7.64 -20.98 -0.66
C ILE A 204 -7.21 -22.17 0.19
N ASN A 205 -6.35 -23.03 -0.36
CA ASN A 205 -5.67 -24.07 0.42
C ASN A 205 -4.39 -23.53 1.07
N GLU A 206 -3.63 -24.42 1.73
CA GLU A 206 -2.36 -24.10 2.40
C GLU A 206 -1.30 -23.49 1.46
N LYS A 207 -1.37 -23.76 0.15
CA LYS A 207 -0.45 -23.27 -0.88
C LYS A 207 -0.90 -21.96 -1.52
N GLY A 208 -2.08 -21.44 -1.16
CA GLY A 208 -2.67 -20.25 -1.76
C GLY A 208 -3.40 -20.51 -3.08
N GLU A 209 -3.65 -21.77 -3.44
CA GLU A 209 -4.43 -22.09 -4.63
C GLU A 209 -5.93 -21.86 -4.36
N ILE A 210 -6.62 -21.17 -5.28
CA ILE A 210 -8.06 -20.98 -5.17
C ILE A 210 -8.78 -22.31 -5.37
N ILE A 211 -9.55 -22.72 -4.36
CA ILE A 211 -10.31 -23.98 -4.36
C ILE A 211 -11.82 -23.75 -4.25
N ASN A 212 -12.60 -24.73 -4.70
CA ASN A 212 -14.03 -24.73 -4.46
C ASN A 212 -14.31 -25.12 -3.00
N ARG A 213 -14.84 -24.18 -2.20
CA ARG A 213 -15.20 -24.38 -0.79
C ARG A 213 -16.06 -25.64 -0.55
N LYS A 214 -17.01 -25.97 -1.43
CA LYS A 214 -17.89 -27.14 -1.27
C LYS A 214 -17.15 -28.48 -1.44
N LYS A 215 -15.95 -28.45 -2.04
CA LYS A 215 -15.07 -29.61 -2.27
C LYS A 215 -13.81 -29.55 -1.41
N ALA A 216 -13.69 -28.56 -0.53
CA ALA A 216 -12.50 -28.40 0.31
C ALA A 216 -12.45 -29.52 1.36
N THR A 217 -11.33 -30.24 1.38
CA THR A 217 -11.01 -31.25 2.39
C THR A 217 -9.67 -30.88 3.01
N GLY A 218 -9.54 -30.93 4.34
CA GLY A 218 -8.33 -30.51 5.04
C GLY A 218 -8.29 -29.01 5.31
N TYR A 219 -7.09 -28.41 5.36
CA TYR A 219 -6.91 -26.98 5.64
C TYR A 219 -7.42 -26.11 4.49
N TYR A 220 -8.16 -25.05 4.85
CA TYR A 220 -8.51 -23.99 3.92
C TYR A 220 -8.73 -22.68 4.67
N ASP A 221 -8.49 -21.56 3.98
CA ASP A 221 -8.86 -20.23 4.45
C ASP A 221 -10.01 -19.66 3.62
N ILE A 222 -11.02 -19.13 4.30
CA ILE A 222 -12.05 -18.27 3.69
C ILE A 222 -11.55 -16.84 3.78
N MET A 223 -11.13 -16.32 2.63
CA MET A 223 -10.45 -15.03 2.54
C MET A 223 -11.43 -13.87 2.34
N ALA A 224 -11.03 -12.74 2.89
CA ALA A 224 -11.64 -11.42 2.73
C ALA A 224 -10.55 -10.36 2.54
N ASP A 225 -10.99 -9.14 2.22
CA ASP A 225 -10.16 -7.94 2.17
C ASP A 225 -9.27 -7.79 3.43
N GLY A 226 -8.01 -7.38 3.24
CA GLY A 226 -7.05 -7.20 4.34
C GLY A 226 -7.40 -6.06 5.29
N GLY A 227 -8.29 -5.14 4.88
CA GLY A 227 -8.67 -3.94 5.62
C GLY A 227 -9.29 -4.19 6.99
N PHE A 228 -9.83 -5.38 7.25
CA PHE A 228 -10.43 -5.71 8.55
C PHE A 228 -9.41 -5.83 9.68
N ILE A 229 -8.20 -6.33 9.38
CA ILE A 229 -7.16 -6.56 10.39
C ILE A 229 -5.92 -5.70 10.13
N GLY A 230 -5.51 -5.56 8.87
CA GLY A 230 -4.27 -4.88 8.46
C GLY A 230 -4.50 -3.91 7.32
N ASN A 231 -5.39 -2.93 7.51
CA ASN A 231 -5.67 -1.87 6.53
C ASN A 231 -4.42 -1.05 6.20
N PHE A 232 -3.56 -0.79 7.19
CA PHE A 232 -2.30 -0.09 7.01
C PHE A 232 -1.12 -0.91 7.54
N PRO A 233 -0.55 -1.82 6.73
CA PRO A 233 0.46 -2.79 7.19
C PRO A 233 1.87 -2.17 7.25
N ILE A 234 2.04 -1.02 7.93
CA ILE A 234 3.33 -0.31 8.01
C ILE A 234 4.45 -1.17 8.62
N ALA A 235 4.07 -2.11 9.49
CA ALA A 235 4.98 -3.01 10.18
C ALA A 235 5.54 -4.15 9.32
N LEU A 236 5.12 -4.28 8.05
CA LEU A 236 5.38 -5.47 7.24
C LEU A 236 6.88 -5.75 7.01
N PHE A 237 7.71 -4.71 7.04
CA PHE A 237 9.16 -4.80 6.82
C PHE A 237 9.99 -4.52 8.07
N ASP A 238 9.34 -4.51 9.23
CA ASP A 238 9.98 -4.34 10.53
C ASP A 238 10.58 -5.67 10.99
N SER A 239 11.51 -5.61 11.94
CA SER A 239 12.08 -6.79 12.57
C SER A 239 11.53 -6.97 13.99
N THR A 240 11.70 -8.17 14.53
CA THR A 240 11.37 -8.47 15.92
C THR A 240 12.59 -9.04 16.63
N VAL A 241 12.76 -8.66 17.89
CA VAL A 241 13.75 -9.26 18.79
C VAL A 241 12.98 -9.90 19.94
N THR A 242 13.12 -11.22 20.06
CA THR A 242 12.53 -11.98 21.16
C THR A 242 13.58 -12.19 22.24
N THR A 243 13.29 -11.65 23.42
CA THR A 243 14.01 -11.96 24.66
C THR A 243 13.27 -13.06 25.42
N THR A 244 13.84 -13.51 26.55
CA THR A 244 13.16 -14.48 27.44
C THR A 244 11.88 -13.94 28.06
N ALA A 245 11.69 -12.61 28.10
CA ALA A 245 10.55 -11.96 28.75
C ALA A 245 9.51 -11.40 27.76
N GLU A 246 9.96 -10.94 26.57
CA GLU A 246 9.11 -10.21 25.64
C GLU A 246 9.60 -10.29 24.20
N THR A 247 8.68 -10.07 23.25
CA THR A 247 9.01 -9.82 21.84
C THR A 247 8.83 -8.34 21.55
N VAL A 248 9.91 -7.67 21.19
CA VAL A 248 9.94 -6.24 20.88
C VAL A 248 10.00 -6.05 19.37
N ARG A 249 9.14 -5.19 18.85
CA ARG A 249 9.13 -4.76 17.44
C ARG A 249 10.16 -3.65 17.24
N ILE A 250 11.02 -3.79 16.24
CA ILE A 250 11.97 -2.79 15.79
C ILE A 250 11.53 -2.28 14.43
N PHE A 251 11.10 -1.02 14.38
CA PHE A 251 10.62 -0.44 13.14
C PHE A 251 11.74 -0.29 12.11
N ASN A 252 11.40 -0.41 10.84
CA ASN A 252 12.33 -0.16 9.74
C ASN A 252 12.26 1.31 9.31
N PRO A 253 13.32 2.11 9.48
CA PRO A 253 13.32 3.53 9.11
C PRO A 253 13.28 3.74 7.60
N HIS A 254 13.62 2.73 6.80
CA HIS A 254 13.58 2.80 5.33
C HIS A 254 12.20 2.47 4.73
N THR A 255 11.18 2.29 5.57
CA THR A 255 9.79 2.11 5.12
C THR A 255 9.07 3.44 5.12
N LEU A 256 8.41 3.78 4.01
CA LEU A 256 7.49 4.91 3.90
C LEU A 256 6.07 4.39 3.68
N GLY A 257 5.14 4.79 4.54
CA GLY A 257 3.73 4.44 4.41
C GLY A 257 2.88 5.58 3.86
N PHE A 258 1.78 5.22 3.20
CA PHE A 258 0.77 6.16 2.68
C PHE A 258 -0.59 5.81 3.26
N ARG A 259 -1.15 6.76 4.02
CA ARG A 259 -2.50 6.71 4.56
C ARG A 259 -3.40 7.75 3.91
N ILE A 260 -4.69 7.49 3.82
CA ILE A 260 -5.70 8.36 3.23
C ILE A 260 -6.82 8.60 4.24
N ASP A 261 -6.86 9.82 4.74
CA ASP A 261 -7.76 10.24 5.81
C ASP A 261 -8.52 11.52 5.46
N SER A 262 -9.60 11.80 6.18
CA SER A 262 -10.31 13.08 6.02
C SER A 262 -9.42 14.22 6.55
N PRO A 263 -9.58 15.46 6.04
CA PRO A 263 -8.87 16.61 6.59
C PRO A 263 -8.99 16.71 8.12
N GLU A 264 -10.19 16.48 8.65
CA GLU A 264 -10.50 16.56 10.08
C GLU A 264 -9.74 15.50 10.88
N GLN A 265 -9.63 14.28 10.35
CA GLN A 265 -8.85 13.22 10.98
C GLN A 265 -7.35 13.53 10.97
N ILE A 266 -6.82 14.02 9.84
CA ILE A 266 -5.40 14.40 9.72
C ILE A 266 -5.06 15.52 10.71
N ASP A 267 -5.94 16.50 10.86
CA ASP A 267 -5.77 17.58 11.83
C ASP A 267 -5.86 17.06 13.28
N TYR A 268 -6.76 16.11 13.55
CA TYR A 268 -6.90 15.49 14.86
C TYR A 268 -5.63 14.74 15.28
N ASP A 269 -5.00 14.01 14.36
CA ASP A 269 -3.78 13.22 14.59
C ASP A 269 -2.55 14.06 15.00
N LYS A 270 -2.56 15.37 14.72
CA LYS A 270 -1.48 16.30 15.11
C LYS A 270 -1.39 16.48 16.63
N ALA A 271 -2.53 16.40 17.32
CA ALA A 271 -2.62 16.66 18.75
C ALA A 271 -3.12 15.46 19.57
N HIS A 272 -3.74 14.48 18.91
CA HIS A 272 -4.41 13.37 19.57
C HIS A 272 -4.04 12.03 18.93
N ARG A 273 -4.31 10.95 19.67
CA ARG A 273 -4.26 9.59 19.16
C ARG A 273 -5.68 9.03 19.17
N GLY A 274 -6.12 8.46 18.06
CA GLY A 274 -7.45 7.86 17.93
C GLY A 274 -8.27 8.48 16.80
N LEU A 275 -9.57 8.21 16.81
CA LEU A 275 -10.49 8.69 15.78
C LEU A 275 -11.03 10.07 16.12
N ALA A 276 -11.05 10.95 15.12
CA ALA A 276 -11.70 12.24 15.23
C ALA A 276 -13.20 12.06 15.57
N PRO A 277 -13.76 12.88 16.47
CA PRO A 277 -15.18 12.85 16.76
C PRO A 277 -16.02 13.09 15.51
N ILE A 278 -17.12 12.34 15.37
CA ILE A 278 -18.08 12.48 14.27
C ILE A 278 -19.45 12.81 14.86
N ASP A 279 -20.09 13.86 14.35
CA ASP A 279 -21.47 14.18 14.70
C ASP A 279 -22.44 13.19 14.04
N ILE A 280 -23.15 12.42 14.86
CA ILE A 280 -24.13 11.44 14.40
C ILE A 280 -25.53 12.04 14.51
N LEU A 281 -25.99 12.66 13.42
CA LEU A 281 -27.32 13.30 13.36
C LEU A 281 -28.36 12.44 12.66
N ARG A 282 -27.94 11.56 11.75
CA ARG A 282 -28.83 10.69 10.95
C ARG A 282 -28.27 9.28 10.83
N LEU A 283 -29.11 8.36 10.38
CA LEU A 283 -28.73 6.95 10.16
C LEU A 283 -27.51 6.80 9.23
N LYS A 284 -27.36 7.65 8.21
CA LYS A 284 -26.19 7.60 7.32
C LYS A 284 -24.89 7.89 8.09
N ASP A 285 -24.94 8.82 9.04
CA ASP A 285 -23.80 9.29 9.82
C ASP A 285 -23.41 8.18 10.81
N TYR A 286 -24.42 7.52 11.41
CA TYR A 286 -24.23 6.34 12.26
C TYR A 286 -23.56 5.18 11.51
N LEU A 287 -24.06 4.81 10.33
CA LEU A 287 -23.50 3.73 9.52
C LEU A 287 -22.06 4.04 9.06
N GLY A 288 -21.79 5.29 8.72
CA GLY A 288 -20.44 5.75 8.37
C GLY A 288 -19.48 5.69 9.55
N ALA A 289 -19.92 6.14 10.74
CA ALA A 289 -19.14 6.07 11.97
C ALA A 289 -18.85 4.62 12.37
N PHE A 290 -19.84 3.72 12.28
CA PHE A 290 -19.66 2.29 12.57
C PHE A 290 -18.65 1.62 11.63
N TYR A 291 -18.74 1.91 10.33
CA TYR A 291 -17.77 1.42 9.34
C TYR A 291 -16.35 1.92 9.64
N THR A 292 -16.22 3.23 9.87
CA THR A 292 -14.94 3.87 10.21
C THR A 292 -14.35 3.26 11.48
N PHE A 293 -15.15 3.12 12.55
CA PHE A 293 -14.70 2.53 13.80
C PHE A 293 -14.23 1.08 13.60
N THR A 294 -14.96 0.28 12.83
CA THR A 294 -14.63 -1.14 12.62
C THR A 294 -13.31 -1.32 11.88
N ILE A 295 -13.05 -0.50 10.86
CA ILE A 295 -11.84 -0.60 10.04
C ILE A 295 -10.67 0.15 10.67
N GLU A 296 -10.86 1.37 11.16
CA GLU A 296 -9.75 2.24 11.57
C GLU A 296 -9.31 2.08 13.02
N ASN A 297 -10.17 1.61 13.93
CA ASN A 297 -9.82 1.57 15.35
C ASN A 297 -8.60 0.65 15.63
N LEU A 298 -8.57 -0.53 15.02
CA LEU A 298 -7.45 -1.48 15.18
C LEU A 298 -6.19 -1.01 14.43
N ASN A 299 -6.36 -0.37 13.27
CA ASN A 299 -5.27 0.04 12.39
C ASN A 299 -4.59 1.36 12.80
N ARG A 300 -5.25 2.16 13.65
CA ARG A 300 -4.72 3.45 14.13
C ARG A 300 -4.17 3.36 15.54
N SER A 301 -4.87 2.67 16.43
CA SER A 301 -4.51 2.58 17.86
C SER A 301 -3.22 1.80 18.12
N SER A 302 -2.81 0.97 17.16
CA SER A 302 -1.57 0.19 17.22
C SER A 302 -0.33 0.95 16.71
N LEU A 303 -0.50 2.15 16.15
CA LEU A 303 0.61 2.93 15.60
C LEU A 303 1.44 3.61 16.68
N THR A 304 2.75 3.38 16.62
CA THR A 304 3.75 4.04 17.45
C THR A 304 4.11 5.42 16.90
N THR A 305 4.82 6.24 17.68
CA THR A 305 5.36 7.51 17.18
C THR A 305 6.23 7.33 15.94
N ALA A 306 7.10 6.31 15.92
CA ALA A 306 7.95 5.99 14.77
C ALA A 306 7.14 5.58 13.52
N ASP A 307 5.96 4.98 13.71
CA ASP A 307 5.04 4.69 12.60
C ASP A 307 4.47 5.97 11.98
N TRP A 308 4.10 6.94 12.82
CA TRP A 308 3.63 8.25 12.35
C TRP A 308 4.72 9.05 11.64
N GLU A 309 5.95 9.02 12.14
CA GLU A 309 7.10 9.72 11.54
C GLU A 309 7.46 9.20 10.14
N ARG A 310 7.05 7.97 9.81
CA ARG A 310 7.26 7.35 8.49
C ARG A 310 5.99 7.19 7.68
N THR A 311 4.95 7.96 8.00
CA THR A 311 3.64 7.91 7.32
C THR A 311 3.31 9.24 6.65
N VAL A 312 3.10 9.19 5.34
CA VAL A 312 2.50 10.27 4.57
C VAL A 312 0.98 10.21 4.71
N SER A 313 0.39 11.21 5.36
CA SER A 313 -1.05 11.35 5.51
C SER A 313 -1.63 12.17 4.35
N ILE A 314 -2.41 11.52 3.49
CA ILE A 314 -3.00 12.11 2.29
C ILE A 314 -4.46 12.47 2.56
N SER A 315 -4.86 13.70 2.28
CA SER A 315 -6.25 14.10 2.42
C SER A 315 -7.14 13.52 1.33
N CYS A 316 -8.26 12.89 1.70
CA CYS A 316 -9.31 12.53 0.76
C CYS A 316 -10.31 13.66 0.46
N GLY A 317 -10.11 14.86 1.04
CA GLY A 317 -11.10 15.93 0.98
C GLY A 317 -12.46 15.45 1.47
N THR A 318 -13.50 15.65 0.66
CA THR A 318 -14.88 15.26 0.98
C THR A 318 -15.25 13.85 0.50
N ILE A 319 -14.30 13.08 -0.04
CA ILE A 319 -14.56 11.78 -0.66
C ILE A 319 -14.53 10.66 0.38
N GLY A 320 -15.68 10.04 0.63
CA GLY A 320 -15.78 8.83 1.45
C GLY A 320 -15.26 7.56 0.74
N PRO A 321 -15.05 6.46 1.48
CA PRO A 321 -14.45 5.22 0.95
C PRO A 321 -15.37 4.40 0.02
N LYS A 322 -16.67 4.73 -0.04
CA LYS A 322 -17.70 3.96 -0.76
C LYS A 322 -17.41 3.88 -2.27
N ILE A 323 -17.54 2.67 -2.83
CA ILE A 323 -17.44 2.43 -4.28
C ILE A 323 -18.56 3.17 -5.03
N ARG A 324 -18.16 4.21 -5.79
CA ARG A 324 -19.00 4.97 -6.71
C ARG A 324 -18.16 5.51 -7.86
N LYS A 325 -18.84 6.02 -8.90
CA LYS A 325 -18.18 6.81 -9.94
C LYS A 325 -17.74 8.14 -9.35
N LEU A 326 -16.48 8.52 -9.60
CA LEU A 326 -15.93 9.84 -9.27
C LEU A 326 -15.92 10.75 -10.51
N SER A 327 -16.12 12.05 -10.33
CA SER A 327 -15.96 13.05 -11.40
C SER A 327 -14.49 13.27 -11.73
N ALA A 328 -14.19 13.95 -12.85
CA ALA A 328 -12.82 14.27 -13.21
C ALA A 328 -12.17 15.20 -12.17
N GLU A 329 -12.95 16.15 -11.65
CA GLU A 329 -12.54 17.09 -10.61
C GLU A 329 -12.20 16.36 -9.30
N GLU A 330 -13.03 15.41 -8.87
CA GLU A 330 -12.78 14.61 -7.67
C GLU A 330 -11.50 13.77 -7.80
N LYS A 331 -11.27 13.17 -8.98
CA LYS A 331 -10.05 12.39 -9.26
C LYS A 331 -8.81 13.28 -9.26
N ASN A 332 -8.88 14.42 -9.95
CA ASN A 332 -7.78 15.37 -10.04
C ASN A 332 -7.43 15.94 -8.66
N MET A 333 -8.44 16.21 -7.83
CA MET A 333 -8.23 16.61 -6.44
C MET A 333 -7.49 15.54 -5.64
N LEU A 334 -7.90 14.26 -5.74
CA LEU A 334 -7.22 13.17 -5.05
C LEU A 334 -5.75 13.04 -5.48
N ILE A 335 -5.49 13.12 -6.79
CA ILE A 335 -4.12 13.09 -7.33
C ILE A 335 -3.30 14.27 -6.80
N ALA A 336 -3.84 15.49 -6.86
CA ALA A 336 -3.17 16.68 -6.34
C ALA A 336 -2.87 16.55 -4.84
N ASN A 337 -3.82 16.06 -4.04
CA ASN A 337 -3.63 15.84 -2.61
C ASN A 337 -2.54 14.80 -2.32
N GLY A 338 -2.46 13.73 -3.11
CA GLY A 338 -1.40 12.72 -2.98
C GLY A 338 -0.02 13.31 -3.22
N GLN A 339 0.12 14.14 -4.26
CA GLN A 339 1.36 14.85 -4.55
C GLN A 339 1.72 15.83 -3.43
N HIS A 340 0.80 16.73 -3.06
CA HIS A 340 1.05 17.73 -2.02
C HIS A 340 1.40 17.10 -0.67
N ALA A 341 0.82 15.95 -0.32
CA ALA A 341 1.13 15.26 0.92
C ALA A 341 2.59 14.76 0.95
N VAL A 342 3.11 14.25 -0.16
CA VAL A 342 4.52 13.85 -0.27
C VAL A 342 5.44 15.06 -0.27
N GLU A 343 5.06 16.14 -0.97
CA GLU A 343 5.82 17.39 -0.95
C GLU A 343 5.95 17.95 0.48
N ALA A 344 4.86 17.97 1.24
CA ALA A 344 4.83 18.46 2.61
C ALA A 344 5.58 17.54 3.59
N PHE A 345 5.54 16.22 3.37
CA PHE A 345 6.23 15.24 4.22
C PHE A 345 7.76 15.28 4.05
N LEU A 346 8.25 15.66 2.87
CA LEU A 346 9.68 15.69 2.55
C LEU A 346 10.33 17.07 2.74
N GLN A 347 9.60 18.05 3.28
CA GLN A 347 10.11 19.36 3.71
C GLN A 347 10.53 19.31 5.18
#